data_AF-A0A935QTX7-F1
#
_entry.id   AF-A0A935QTX7-F1
#
_cell.length_a   1.000
_cell.length_b   1.000
_cell.length_c   1.000
_cell.angle_alpha   90.00
_cell.angle_beta   90.00
_cell.angle_gamma   90.00
#
_symmetry.space_group_name_H-M   'P 1'
#
loop_
_entity.id
_entity.type
_entity.pdbx_description
1 polymer ?
#
loop_
_entity_poly.entity_id
_entity_poly.type
_entity_poly.pdbx_seq_one_letter_code
_entity_poly.pdbx_strand_id
1 'polypeptide(L)'
;MVGLNVLRAPRRLAQALGLTAIIWAWTGLQYVALAWGLGLELPYLGGLGVLSVTMLGTALPAPPGFVGVYEAACRGALGLFAAPHAAATALAFALLIHWGIWLTQVATALVSFAWTGLRPAEVLAQSRRNQSA
;
A
#
# COMPACT_ATOMS: atom_id res chain seq x y z
N MET A 1 3.70 -6.10 27.88
CA MET A 1 2.77 -5.84 26.76
C MET A 1 2.57 -4.34 26.56
N VAL A 2 3.45 -3.69 25.79
CA VAL A 2 3.45 -2.23 25.56
C VAL A 2 2.35 -1.78 24.57
N GLY A 3 1.91 -2.67 23.66
CA GLY A 3 0.95 -2.35 22.59
C GLY A 3 -0.47 -1.99 23.04
N LEU A 4 -0.94 -2.51 24.19
CA LEU A 4 -2.31 -2.26 24.68
C LEU A 4 -2.43 -0.93 25.44
N ASN A 5 -1.33 -0.24 25.75
CA ASN A 5 -1.38 1.04 26.46
C ASN A 5 -2.06 2.15 25.64
N VAL A 6 -2.11 2.05 24.31
CA VAL A 6 -2.86 2.96 23.45
C VAL A 6 -4.36 2.91 23.74
N LEU A 7 -4.90 1.74 24.10
CA LEU A 7 -6.32 1.56 24.44
C LEU A 7 -6.71 2.28 25.74
N ARG A 8 -5.74 2.60 26.60
CA ARG A 8 -5.96 3.32 27.86
C ARG A 8 -6.05 4.84 27.68
N ALA A 9 -5.71 5.35 26.50
CA ALA A 9 -5.73 6.77 26.19
C ALA A 9 -6.70 7.02 25.01
N PRO A 10 -8.01 7.21 25.26
CA PRO A 10 -9.04 7.28 24.22
C PRO A 10 -8.77 8.36 23.17
N ARG A 11 -8.17 9.49 23.57
CA ARG A 11 -7.72 10.53 22.63
C ARG A 11 -6.65 10.04 21.66
N ARG A 12 -5.65 9.30 22.14
CA ARG A 12 -4.58 8.73 21.30
C ARG A 12 -5.13 7.64 20.37
N LEU A 13 -6.06 6.83 20.88
CA LEU A 13 -6.77 5.84 20.06
C LEU A 13 -7.58 6.50 18.95
N ALA A 14 -8.36 7.54 19.25
CA ALA A 14 -9.13 8.28 18.25
C ALA A 14 -8.23 8.95 17.21
N GLN A 15 -7.09 9.53 17.61
CA GLN A 15 -6.09 10.07 16.69
C GLN A 15 -5.51 9.00 15.77
N ALA A 16 -5.15 7.84 16.31
CA ALA A 16 -4.63 6.73 15.52
C ALA A 16 -5.67 6.23 14.51
N LEU A 17 -6.91 6.00 14.94
CA LEU A 17 -8.00 5.57 14.06
C LEU A 17 -8.30 6.61 12.97
N GLY A 18 -8.30 7.90 13.32
CA GLY A 18 -8.48 8.99 12.35
C GLY A 18 -7.37 9.02 11.31
N LEU A 19 -6.10 8.90 11.74
CA LEU A 19 -4.97 8.81 10.81
C LEU A 19 -5.04 7.56 9.94
N THR A 20 -5.42 6.41 10.49
CA THR A 20 -5.64 5.18 9.73
C THR A 20 -6.72 5.38 8.67
N ALA A 21 -7.87 5.96 9.02
CA ALA A 21 -8.93 6.24 8.08
C ALA A 21 -8.48 7.18 6.95
N ILE A 22 -7.71 8.23 7.27
CA ILE A 22 -7.14 9.16 6.29
C ILE A 22 -6.19 8.43 5.33
N ILE A 23 -5.30 7.59 5.85
CA ILE A 23 -4.34 6.81 5.04
C ILE A 23 -5.11 5.92 4.05
N TRP A 24 -6.09 5.15 4.52
CA TRP A 24 -6.86 4.28 3.64
C TRP A 24 -7.73 5.05 2.65
N ALA A 25 -8.30 6.18 3.06
CA ALA A 25 -9.05 7.04 2.16
C ALA A 25 -8.18 7.56 1.03
N TRP A 26 -6.96 8.01 1.37
CA TRP A 26 -5.94 8.44 0.42
C TRP A 26 -5.50 7.30 -0.50
N THR A 27 -5.32 6.10 0.02
CA THR A 27 -5.02 4.91 -0.81
C THR A 27 -6.13 4.65 -1.82
N GLY A 28 -7.40 4.71 -1.43
CA GLY A 28 -8.51 4.60 -2.36
C GLY A 28 -8.48 5.67 -3.46
N LEU A 29 -8.15 6.91 -3.09
CA LEU A 29 -8.01 8.02 -4.06
C LEU A 29 -6.87 7.78 -5.05
N GLN A 30 -5.76 7.16 -4.65
CA GLN A 30 -4.65 6.81 -5.56
C GLN A 30 -5.11 5.85 -6.67
N TYR A 31 -5.94 4.86 -6.34
CA TYR A 31 -6.48 3.92 -7.33
C TYR A 31 -7.40 4.62 -8.33
N VAL A 32 -8.27 5.51 -7.84
CA VAL A 32 -9.15 6.31 -8.71
C VAL A 32 -8.35 7.25 -9.60
N ALA A 33 -7.37 7.96 -9.03
CA ALA A 33 -6.53 8.91 -9.76
C ALA A 33 -5.74 8.20 -10.88
N LEU A 34 -5.16 7.04 -10.59
CA LEU A 34 -4.47 6.24 -11.61
C LEU A 34 -5.45 5.72 -12.67
N ALA A 35 -6.64 5.29 -12.28
CA ALA A 35 -7.67 4.82 -13.20
C ALA A 35 -8.01 5.94 -14.19
N TRP A 36 -8.30 7.13 -13.70
CA TRP A 36 -8.59 8.30 -14.53
C TRP A 36 -7.41 8.69 -15.42
N GLY A 37 -6.17 8.62 -14.91
CA GLY A 37 -4.97 8.85 -15.70
C GLY A 37 -4.76 7.86 -16.86
N LEU A 38 -5.36 6.66 -16.77
CA LEU A 38 -5.37 5.65 -17.82
C LEU A 38 -6.66 5.63 -18.64
N GLY A 39 -7.54 6.64 -18.49
CA GLY A 39 -8.80 6.73 -19.20
C GLY A 39 -9.87 5.74 -18.72
N LEU A 40 -9.76 5.23 -17.49
CA LEU A 40 -10.73 4.34 -16.89
C LEU A 40 -11.68 5.10 -15.99
N GLU A 41 -12.98 4.98 -16.26
CA GLU A 41 -14.00 5.48 -15.34
C GLU A 41 -14.13 4.52 -14.16
N LEU A 42 -13.74 5.00 -12.99
CA LEU A 42 -13.83 4.25 -11.75
C LEU A 42 -14.35 5.16 -10.63
N PRO A 43 -15.55 4.93 -10.09
CA PRO A 43 -16.02 5.68 -8.93
C PRO A 43 -15.18 5.32 -7.70
N TYR A 44 -15.22 6.17 -6.67
CA TYR A 44 -14.42 5.96 -5.46
C TYR A 44 -14.64 4.60 -4.79
N LEU A 45 -15.90 4.17 -4.66
CA LEU A 45 -16.22 2.84 -4.13
C LEU A 45 -15.70 1.71 -5.03
N GLY A 46 -15.65 1.93 -6.35
CA GLY A 46 -15.00 1.00 -7.29
C GLY A 46 -13.50 0.91 -7.03
N GLY A 47 -12.82 2.03 -6.81
CA GLY A 47 -11.40 2.08 -6.42
C GLY A 47 -11.12 1.33 -5.11
N LEU A 48 -11.96 1.52 -4.09
CA LEU A 48 -11.90 0.76 -2.84
C LEU A 48 -12.18 -0.74 -3.05
N GLY A 49 -13.10 -1.09 -3.95
CA GLY A 49 -13.36 -2.49 -4.33
C GLY A 49 -12.14 -3.14 -4.98
N VAL A 50 -11.51 -2.45 -5.93
CA VAL A 50 -10.26 -2.90 -6.58
C VAL A 50 -9.16 -3.09 -5.55
N LEU A 51 -8.94 -2.11 -4.68
CA LEU A 51 -7.98 -2.20 -3.56
C LEU A 51 -8.27 -3.42 -2.69
N SER A 52 -9.52 -3.58 -2.23
CA SER A 52 -9.90 -4.64 -1.29
C SER A 52 -9.70 -6.04 -1.87
N VAL A 53 -10.14 -6.28 -3.11
CA VAL A 53 -9.95 -7.57 -3.78
C VAL A 53 -8.47 -7.84 -4.05
N THR A 54 -7.70 -6.81 -4.41
CA THR A 54 -6.25 -6.94 -4.60
C THR A 54 -5.57 -7.37 -3.30
N MET A 55 -5.89 -6.71 -2.16
CA MET A 55 -5.32 -7.06 -0.85
C MET A 55 -5.71 -8.47 -0.41
N LEU A 56 -6.96 -8.90 -0.64
CA LEU A 56 -7.36 -10.29 -0.40
C LEU A 56 -6.56 -11.27 -1.26
N GLY A 57 -6.29 -10.93 -2.52
CA GLY A 57 -5.43 -11.72 -3.39
C GLY A 57 -4.00 -11.89 -2.85
N THR A 58 -3.43 -10.85 -2.23
CA THR A 58 -2.10 -10.93 -1.61
C THR A 58 -2.03 -11.83 -0.37
N ALA A 59 -3.16 -12.26 0.19
CA ALA A 59 -3.18 -13.24 1.28
C ALA A 59 -2.87 -14.66 0.80
N LEU A 60 -2.91 -14.91 -0.52
CA LEU A 60 -2.49 -16.18 -1.11
C LEU A 60 -0.96 -16.36 -0.97
N PRO A 61 -0.47 -17.61 -0.95
CA PRO A 61 0.97 -17.87 -1.01
C PRO A 61 1.59 -17.21 -2.24
N ALA A 62 2.58 -16.35 -2.04
CA ALA A 62 3.16 -15.53 -3.11
C ALA A 62 4.70 -15.44 -2.99
N PRO A 63 5.41 -15.18 -4.10
CA PRO A 63 6.82 -14.82 -4.08
C PRO A 63 7.07 -13.53 -3.26
N PRO A 64 8.34 -13.25 -2.88
CA PRO A 64 8.70 -11.99 -2.25
C PRO A 64 8.17 -10.80 -3.06
N GLY A 65 7.51 -9.87 -2.36
CA GLY A 65 6.92 -8.68 -2.99
C GLY A 65 5.64 -8.93 -3.79
N PHE A 66 5.01 -10.10 -3.68
CA PHE A 66 3.70 -10.41 -4.29
C PHE A 66 3.66 -10.30 -5.83
N VAL A 67 4.83 -10.38 -6.48
CA VAL A 67 4.95 -10.24 -7.93
C VAL A 67 4.10 -11.30 -8.64
N GLY A 68 3.30 -10.87 -9.61
CA GLY A 68 2.37 -11.69 -10.38
C GLY A 68 1.03 -11.89 -9.68
N VAL A 69 1.03 -12.24 -8.38
CA VAL A 69 -0.21 -12.46 -7.61
C VAL A 69 -0.98 -11.15 -7.43
N TYR A 70 -0.27 -10.07 -7.10
CA TYR A 70 -0.85 -8.73 -7.00
C TYR A 70 -1.47 -8.32 -8.34
N GLU A 71 -0.73 -8.47 -9.44
CA GLU A 71 -1.19 -8.06 -10.77
C GLU A 71 -2.39 -8.88 -11.22
N ALA A 72 -2.39 -10.19 -10.97
CA ALA A 72 -3.53 -11.06 -11.29
C ALA A 72 -4.78 -10.66 -10.50
N ALA A 73 -4.66 -10.45 -9.19
CA ALA A 73 -5.78 -10.05 -8.34
C ALA A 73 -6.32 -8.66 -8.73
N CYS A 74 -5.43 -7.69 -8.99
CA CYS A 74 -5.79 -6.34 -9.39
C CYS A 74 -6.52 -6.32 -10.75
N ARG A 75 -6.03 -7.08 -11.74
CA ARG A 75 -6.69 -7.23 -13.04
C ARG A 75 -8.07 -7.86 -12.92
N GLY A 76 -8.19 -8.90 -12.10
CA GLY A 76 -9.48 -9.54 -11.80
C GLY A 76 -10.45 -8.55 -11.16
N ALA A 77 -9.98 -7.76 -10.20
CA ALA A 77 -10.79 -6.75 -9.52
C ALA A 77 -11.22 -5.61 -10.46
N LEU A 78 -10.34 -5.14 -11.35
CA LEU A 78 -10.73 -4.17 -12.39
C LEU A 78 -11.81 -4.74 -13.30
N GLY A 79 -11.77 -6.03 -13.63
CA GLY A 79 -12.85 -6.69 -14.37
C GLY A 79 -14.21 -6.69 -13.66
N LEU A 80 -14.22 -6.57 -12.32
CA LEU A 80 -15.45 -6.51 -11.52
C LEU A 80 -15.97 -5.08 -11.35
N PHE A 81 -15.08 -4.09 -11.25
CA PHE A 81 -15.42 -2.74 -10.81
C PHE A 81 -15.22 -1.64 -11.86
N ALA A 82 -14.47 -1.90 -12.93
CA ALA A 82 -14.20 -0.93 -14.00
C ALA A 82 -14.99 -1.26 -15.27
N ALA A 83 -15.08 -0.28 -16.17
CA ALA A 83 -15.77 -0.42 -17.45
C ALA A 83 -15.17 -1.52 -18.36
N PRO A 84 -15.94 -2.09 -19.31
CA PRO A 84 -15.49 -3.20 -20.16
C PRO A 84 -14.19 -2.96 -20.95
N HIS A 85 -13.90 -1.71 -21.31
CA HIS A 85 -12.66 -1.33 -22.01
C HIS A 85 -11.41 -1.34 -21.11
N ALA A 86 -11.55 -1.60 -19.80
CA ALA A 86 -10.44 -1.64 -18.86
C ALA A 86 -9.48 -2.80 -19.10
N ALA A 87 -9.89 -3.86 -19.80
CA ALA A 87 -9.05 -5.04 -20.04
C ALA A 87 -7.71 -4.69 -20.73
N ALA A 88 -7.73 -3.72 -21.65
CA ALA A 88 -6.55 -3.29 -22.41
C ALA A 88 -5.49 -2.61 -21.53
N THR A 89 -5.91 -1.83 -20.53
CA THR A 89 -5.00 -1.08 -19.64
C THR A 89 -4.86 -1.70 -18.25
N ALA A 90 -5.58 -2.78 -17.93
CA ALA A 90 -5.59 -3.38 -16.60
C ALA A 90 -4.21 -3.88 -16.15
N LEU A 91 -3.37 -4.40 -17.06
CA LEU A 91 -2.00 -4.77 -16.70
C LEU A 91 -1.14 -3.53 -16.40
N ALA A 92 -1.26 -2.48 -17.21
CA ALA A 92 -0.54 -1.23 -16.99
C ALA A 92 -0.94 -0.59 -15.67
N PHE A 93 -2.25 -0.55 -15.37
CA PHE A 93 -2.77 -0.11 -14.07
C PHE A 93 -2.14 -0.89 -12.92
N ALA A 94 -2.20 -2.23 -12.99
CA ALA A 94 -1.70 -3.10 -11.93
C ALA A 94 -0.20 -2.92 -11.68
N LEU A 95 0.60 -2.82 -12.75
CA LEU A 95 2.04 -2.60 -12.64
C LEU A 95 2.36 -1.21 -12.08
N LEU A 96 1.68 -0.16 -12.56
CA LEU A 96 1.92 1.22 -12.13
C LEU A 96 1.55 1.41 -10.65
N ILE A 97 0.43 0.86 -10.20
CA ILE A 97 0.05 0.98 -8.79
C ILE A 97 0.98 0.16 -7.90
N HIS A 98 1.31 -1.08 -8.28
CA HIS A 98 2.14 -1.96 -7.46
C HIS A 98 3.57 -1.41 -7.33
N TRP A 99 4.24 -1.23 -8.46
CA TRP A 99 5.64 -0.80 -8.47
C TRP A 99 5.78 0.68 -8.15
N GLY A 100 4.79 1.52 -8.47
CA GLY A 100 4.77 2.92 -8.07
C GLY A 100 4.81 3.10 -6.56
N ILE A 101 4.06 2.29 -5.82
CA ILE A 101 4.09 2.29 -4.35
C ILE A 101 5.46 1.81 -3.84
N TRP A 102 5.96 0.69 -4.34
CA TRP A 102 7.27 0.15 -3.95
C TRP A 102 8.40 1.15 -4.20
N LEU A 103 8.46 1.73 -5.39
CA LEU A 103 9.47 2.71 -5.76
C LEU A 103 9.39 3.96 -4.90
N THR A 104 8.18 4.45 -4.61
CA THR A 104 7.99 5.61 -3.73
C THR A 104 8.51 5.30 -2.32
N GLN A 105 8.17 4.15 -1.75
CA GLN A 105 8.63 3.74 -0.42
C GLN A 105 10.16 3.60 -0.36
N VAL A 106 10.75 2.94 -1.35
CA VAL A 106 12.22 2.79 -1.46
C VAL A 106 12.89 4.15 -1.61
N ALA A 107 12.37 5.01 -2.48
CA ALA A 107 12.91 6.35 -2.69
C ALA A 107 12.85 7.19 -1.40
N THR A 108 11.72 7.19 -0.69
CA THR A 108 11.59 7.91 0.59
C THR A 108 12.58 7.39 1.64
N ALA A 109 12.78 6.07 1.73
CA ALA A 109 13.75 5.49 2.65
C ALA A 109 15.18 5.91 2.30
N LEU A 110 15.58 5.83 1.04
CA LEU A 110 16.90 6.23 0.57
C LEU A 110 17.16 7.72 0.81
N VAL A 111 16.20 8.58 0.49
CA VAL A 111 16.26 10.03 0.73
C VAL A 111 16.42 10.31 2.23
N SER A 112 15.65 9.61 3.07
CA SER A 112 15.75 9.76 4.53
C SER A 112 17.14 9.39 5.04
N PHE A 113 17.70 8.26 4.60
CA PHE A 113 19.06 7.85 4.98
C PHE A 113 20.12 8.85 4.52
N ALA A 114 20.01 9.35 3.29
CA ALA A 114 20.92 10.36 2.76
C ALA A 114 20.86 11.67 3.55
N TRP A 115 19.66 12.12 3.94
CA TRP A 115 19.47 13.34 4.71
C TRP A 115 19.93 13.24 6.15
N THR A 116 19.71 12.11 6.83
CA THR A 116 20.10 11.94 8.23
C THR A 116 21.54 11.45 8.39
N GLY A 117 22.23 11.09 7.30
CA GLY A 117 23.57 10.49 7.33
C GLY A 117 23.61 9.11 8.00
N LEU A 118 22.44 8.48 8.21
CA LEU A 118 22.32 7.20 8.92
C LEU A 118 22.75 6.07 8.01
N ARG A 119 23.67 5.23 8.48
CA ARG A 119 24.09 4.05 7.72
C ARG A 119 23.15 2.89 8.03
N PRO A 120 22.71 2.10 7.03
CA PRO A 120 21.90 0.90 7.27
C PRO A 120 22.55 -0.06 8.28
N ALA A 121 23.89 -0.13 8.28
CA ALA A 121 24.67 -0.94 9.22
C ALA A 121 24.48 -0.52 10.69
N GLU A 122 24.33 0.78 10.97
CA GLU A 122 24.12 1.30 12.33
C GLU A 122 22.73 0.94 12.85
N VAL A 123 21.71 1.05 11.99
CA VAL A 123 20.33 0.64 12.31
C VAL A 123 20.25 -0.85 12.61
N LEU A 124 20.92 -1.68 11.79
CA LEU A 124 21.00 -3.12 12.00
C LEU A 124 21.75 -3.47 13.29
N ALA A 125 22.87 -2.81 13.58
CA ALA A 125 23.61 -3.01 14.83
C ALA A 125 22.78 -2.63 16.06
N GLN A 126 22.01 -1.53 16.00
CA GLN A 126 21.13 -1.10 17.08
C GLN A 126 19.98 -2.09 17.31
N SER A 127 19.37 -2.60 16.23
CA SER A 127 18.26 -3.58 16.33
C SER A 127 18.69 -4.87 17.01
N ARG A 128 19.91 -5.37 16.70
CA ARG A 128 20.48 -6.58 17.32
C ARG A 128 20.75 -6.38 18.81
N ARG A 129 21.26 -5.21 19.22
CA ARG A 129 21.50 -4.88 20.64
C ARG A 129 20.21 -4.81 21.45
N ASN A 130 19.16 -4.21 20.89
CA ASN A 130 17.86 -4.11 21.57
C ASN A 130 17.12 -5.46 21.70
N GLN A 131 17.48 -6.47 20.91
CA GLN A 131 16.92 -7.83 21.02
C GLN A 131 17.66 -8.71 22.03
N SER A 132 18.89 -8.34 22.41
CA SER A 132 19.71 -9.06 23.39
C SER A 132 19.57 -8.54 24.84
N ALA A 133 18.77 -7.49 25.04
CA ALA A 133 18.51 -6.86 26.34
C ALA A 133 17.04 -7.10 26.74
#